data_AF-A0A5Q0QBW4-F1
#
_entry.id   AF-A0A5Q0QBW4-F1
#
_cell.length_a   1.000
_cell.length_b   1.000
_cell.length_c   1.000
_cell.angle_alpha   90.00
_cell.angle_beta   90.00
_cell.angle_gamma   90.00
#
_symmetry.space_group_name_H-M   'P 1'
#
loop_
_entity.id
_entity.type
_entity.pdbx_description
1 polymer ?
#
loop_
_entity_poly.entity_id
_entity_poly.type
_entity_poly.pdbx_seq_one_letter_code
_entity_poly.pdbx_strand_id
1 'polypeptide(L)'
;MEKNELNINNASLQDGKTLGIISYLTWIGLLIAFIKNRDVKSPFVNFHIRQNLGLFIVGILAGLLRFIPAVGGIALYIVFTLLFIFWIIGLIGAIGGKTTAVPVLGDMFQNWFKGIQ
;
A
#
# COMPACT_ATOMS: atom_id res chain seq x y z
N MET A 1 5.24 -36.20 -3.40
CA MET A 1 5.93 -34.95 -3.81
C MET A 1 4.93 -33.86 -4.12
N GLU A 2 3.99 -34.07 -5.06
CA GLU A 2 2.94 -33.10 -5.45
C GLU A 2 2.12 -32.48 -4.30
N LYS A 3 1.62 -33.28 -3.34
CA LYS A 3 0.87 -32.77 -2.17
C LYS A 3 1.70 -31.84 -1.27
N ASN A 4 3.01 -32.06 -1.19
CA ASN A 4 3.89 -31.22 -0.36
C ASN A 4 4.15 -29.87 -1.05
N GLU A 5 4.36 -29.88 -2.38
CA GLU A 5 4.52 -28.66 -3.17
C GLU A 5 3.26 -27.80 -3.15
N LEU A 6 2.07 -28.40 -3.27
CA LEU A 6 0.80 -27.70 -3.13
C LEU A 6 0.66 -27.03 -1.75
N ASN A 7 1.04 -27.71 -0.67
CA ASN A 7 0.98 -27.13 0.69
C ASN A 7 1.95 -25.96 0.87
N ILE A 8 3.18 -26.06 0.38
CA ILE A 8 4.17 -24.98 0.46
C ILE A 8 3.73 -23.75 -0.34
N ASN A 9 3.17 -23.96 -1.53
CA ASN A 9 2.63 -22.87 -2.35
C ASN A 9 1.44 -22.18 -1.69
N ASN A 10 0.54 -22.93 -1.06
CA ASN A 10 -0.60 -22.35 -0.35
C ASN A 10 -0.17 -21.53 0.88
N ALA A 11 0.85 -21.98 1.60
CA ALA A 11 1.42 -21.25 2.73
C ALA A 11 2.07 -19.93 2.29
N SER A 12 2.89 -19.94 1.23
CA SER A 12 3.53 -18.72 0.72
C SER A 12 2.53 -17.71 0.17
N LEU A 13 1.45 -18.18 -0.46
CA LEU A 13 0.32 -17.34 -0.89
C LEU A 13 -0.41 -16.70 0.30
N GLN A 14 -0.64 -17.46 1.37
CA GLN A 14 -1.28 -16.97 2.58
C GLN A 14 -0.40 -15.93 3.31
N ASP A 15 0.89 -16.18 3.39
CA ASP A 15 1.87 -15.23 3.94
C ASP A 15 1.90 -13.93 3.13
N GLY A 16 1.92 -14.03 1.80
CA GLY A 16 1.85 -12.88 0.91
C GLY A 16 0.56 -12.07 1.10
N LYS A 17 -0.60 -12.74 1.19
CA LYS A 17 -1.87 -12.04 1.45
C LYS A 17 -1.84 -11.30 2.79
N THR A 18 -1.34 -11.94 3.83
CA THR A 18 -1.23 -11.37 5.18
C THR A 18 -0.31 -10.14 5.18
N LEU A 19 0.86 -10.23 4.54
CA LEU A 19 1.78 -9.10 4.41
C LEU A 19 1.20 -7.94 3.61
N GLY A 20 0.41 -8.21 2.57
CA GLY A 20 -0.30 -7.17 1.81
C GLY A 20 -1.27 -6.38 2.69
N ILE A 21 -2.02 -7.05 3.57
CA ILE A 21 -2.92 -6.38 4.54
C ILE A 21 -2.12 -5.61 5.60
N ILE A 22 -1.06 -6.23 6.15
CA ILE A 22 -0.18 -5.59 7.14
C ILE A 22 0.40 -4.29 6.61
N SER A 23 0.68 -4.21 5.30
CA SER A 23 1.23 -3.00 4.68
C SER A 23 0.37 -1.75 4.86
N TYR A 24 -0.93 -1.89 5.16
CA TYR A 24 -1.86 -0.78 5.36
C TYR A 24 -2.09 -0.39 6.82
N LEU A 25 -1.82 -1.26 7.81
CA LEU A 25 -2.28 -1.04 9.20
C LEU A 25 -1.76 0.25 9.83
N THR A 26 -0.46 0.51 9.69
CA THR A 26 0.23 1.72 10.14
C THR A 26 1.47 1.93 9.27
N TRP A 27 2.20 3.03 9.45
CA TRP A 27 3.53 3.18 8.86
C TRP A 27 4.51 2.10 9.34
N ILE A 28 4.32 1.57 10.56
CA ILE A 28 5.08 0.43 11.08
C ILE A 28 4.70 -0.84 10.31
N GLY A 29 3.41 -1.06 10.08
CA GLY A 29 2.92 -2.18 9.24
C GLY A 29 3.50 -2.15 7.83
N LEU A 30 3.54 -0.97 7.20
CA LEU A 30 4.20 -0.75 5.91
C LEU A 30 5.68 -1.15 5.94
N LEU A 31 6.42 -0.73 6.97
CA LEU A 31 7.83 -1.08 7.14
C LEU A 31 8.03 -2.59 7.34
N ILE A 32 7.19 -3.24 8.16
CA ILE A 32 7.22 -4.68 8.39
C ILE A 32 6.98 -5.43 7.07
N ALA A 33 5.94 -5.05 6.31
CA ALA A 33 5.64 -5.66 5.02
C ALA A 33 6.82 -5.53 4.05
N PHE A 34 7.45 -4.35 3.99
CA PHE A 34 8.64 -4.11 3.16
C PHE A 34 9.82 -4.99 3.53
N ILE A 35 10.13 -5.13 4.81
CA ILE A 35 11.26 -5.96 5.27
C ILE A 35 10.97 -7.44 5.01
N LYS A 36 9.78 -7.91 5.41
CA LYS A 36 9.39 -9.33 5.29
C LYS A 36 9.21 -9.79 3.85
N ASN A 37 8.83 -8.89 2.94
CA ASN A 37 8.69 -9.28 1.53
C ASN A 37 10.02 -9.62 0.85
N ARG A 38 11.18 -9.33 1.45
CA ARG A 38 12.48 -9.77 0.91
C ARG A 38 12.66 -11.29 0.94
N ASP A 39 12.00 -11.94 1.90
CA ASP A 39 11.99 -13.39 2.07
C ASP A 39 10.89 -14.01 1.19
N VAL A 40 9.67 -13.46 1.25
CA VAL A 40 8.49 -13.98 0.53
C VAL A 40 8.54 -13.67 -0.97
N LYS A 41 9.15 -12.54 -1.35
CA LYS A 41 9.29 -12.04 -2.73
C LYS A 41 7.98 -12.00 -3.50
N SER A 42 6.89 -11.63 -2.83
CA SER A 42 5.56 -11.63 -3.42
C SER A 42 5.34 -10.37 -4.27
N PRO A 43 5.03 -10.51 -5.58
CA PRO A 43 4.65 -9.37 -6.41
C PRO A 43 3.39 -8.65 -5.92
N PHE A 44 2.47 -9.39 -5.30
CA PHE A 44 1.26 -8.85 -4.68
C PHE A 44 1.60 -7.92 -3.50
N VAL A 45 2.52 -8.35 -2.63
CA VAL A 45 2.97 -7.51 -1.50
C VAL A 45 3.74 -6.29 -2.00
N ASN A 46 4.61 -6.45 -3.00
CA ASN A 46 5.29 -5.32 -3.66
C ASN A 46 4.31 -4.29 -4.17
N PHE A 47 3.25 -4.72 -4.85
CA PHE A 47 2.21 -3.83 -5.32
C PHE A 47 1.61 -2.99 -4.19
N HIS A 48 1.17 -3.63 -3.10
CA HIS A 48 0.53 -2.94 -1.97
C HIS A 48 1.49 -2.06 -1.15
N ILE A 49 2.75 -2.46 -1.00
CA ILE A 49 3.79 -1.60 -0.42
C ILE A 49 3.91 -0.32 -1.24
N ARG A 50 4.03 -0.42 -2.57
CA ARG A 50 4.19 0.76 -3.44
C ARG A 50 2.94 1.66 -3.39
N GLN A 51 1.74 1.08 -3.40
CA GLN A 51 0.49 1.84 -3.28
C GLN A 51 0.45 2.62 -1.95
N ASN A 52 0.65 1.95 -0.81
CA ASN A 52 0.53 2.60 0.49
C ASN A 52 1.69 3.56 0.78
N LEU A 53 2.92 3.24 0.33
CA LEU A 53 4.06 4.15 0.41
C LEU A 53 3.81 5.44 -0.38
N GLY A 54 3.23 5.33 -1.58
CA GLY A 54 2.84 6.48 -2.37
C GLY A 54 1.82 7.36 -1.66
N LEU A 55 0.75 6.77 -1.12
CA LEU A 55 -0.24 7.50 -0.32
C LEU A 55 0.38 8.19 0.89
N PHE A 56 1.28 7.51 1.60
CA PHE A 56 1.96 8.07 2.77
C PHE A 56 2.83 9.29 2.41
N ILE A 57 3.63 9.18 1.34
CA ILE A 57 4.47 10.28 0.86
C ILE A 57 3.62 11.45 0.38
N VAL A 58 2.55 11.20 -0.40
CA VAL A 58 1.62 12.25 -0.83
C VAL A 58 0.95 12.91 0.37
N GLY A 59 0.58 12.16 1.41
CA GLY A 59 0.02 12.69 2.65
C GLY A 59 0.98 13.63 3.38
N ILE A 60 2.27 13.28 3.46
CA ILE A 60 3.31 14.16 4.04
C ILE A 60 3.41 15.47 3.24
N LEU A 61 3.44 15.39 1.92
CA LEU A 61 3.51 16.56 1.04
C LEU A 61 2.24 17.42 1.11
N ALA A 62 1.06 16.79 1.17
CA ALA A 62 -0.22 17.48 1.36
C ALA A 62 -0.28 18.24 2.69
N GLY A 63 0.45 17.79 3.71
CA GLY A 63 0.63 18.49 4.98
C GLY A 63 1.13 19.94 4.83
N LEU A 64 1.82 20.27 3.73
CA LEU A 64 2.30 21.61 3.44
C LEU A 64 1.17 22.60 3.11
N LEU A 65 -0.02 22.12 2.71
CA LEU A 65 -1.17 22.99 2.44
C LEU A 65 -1.59 23.82 3.65
N ARG A 66 -1.28 23.37 4.87
CA ARG A 66 -1.56 24.10 6.12
C ARG A 66 -0.94 25.49 6.17
N PHE A 67 0.13 25.74 5.41
CA PHE A 67 0.85 27.01 5.39
C PHE A 67 0.20 28.05 4.47
N ILE A 68 -0.84 27.69 3.70
CA ILE A 68 -1.55 28.61 2.82
C ILE A 68 -2.60 29.37 3.65
N PRO A 69 -2.50 30.71 3.80
CA PRO A 69 -3.47 31.49 4.56
C PRO A 69 -4.89 31.35 4.00
N ALA A 70 -5.89 31.41 4.89
CA ALA A 70 -7.33 31.34 4.62
C ALA A 70 -7.87 30.01 4.01
N VAL A 71 -7.20 29.43 3.02
CA VAL A 71 -7.69 28.24 2.28
C VAL A 71 -7.02 26.93 2.70
N GLY A 72 -5.84 27.00 3.33
CA GLY A 72 -5.03 25.83 3.64
C GLY A 72 -5.74 24.77 4.49
N GLY A 73 -6.51 25.18 5.49
CA GLY A 73 -7.23 24.27 6.37
C GLY A 73 -8.32 23.45 5.66
N ILE A 74 -9.12 24.11 4.80
CA ILE A 74 -10.18 23.46 4.04
C ILE A 74 -9.57 22.52 2.99
N ALA A 75 -8.54 22.98 2.28
CA ALA A 75 -7.83 22.15 1.30
C ALA A 75 -7.22 20.90 1.96
N LEU A 76 -6.61 21.05 3.13
CA LEU A 76 -6.02 19.96 3.90
C LEU A 76 -7.08 18.91 4.25
N TYR A 77 -8.23 19.34 4.76
CA TYR A 77 -9.33 18.43 5.10
C TYR A 77 -9.78 17.61 3.89
N ILE A 78 -10.05 18.27 2.76
CA ILE A 78 -10.50 17.62 1.52
C ILE A 78 -9.45 16.60 1.04
N VAL A 79 -8.18 16.99 0.99
CA VAL A 79 -7.10 16.11 0.50
C VAL A 79 -6.91 14.91 1.42
N PHE A 80 -6.91 15.08 2.74
CA PHE A 80 -6.79 13.95 3.66
C PHE A 80 -7.99 13.02 3.61
N THR A 81 -9.21 13.54 3.41
CA THR A 81 -10.39 12.69 3.18
C THR A 81 -10.22 11.85 1.91
N LEU A 82 -9.74 12.43 0.80
CA LEU A 82 -9.49 11.69 -0.43
C LEU A 82 -8.39 10.63 -0.26
N LEU A 83 -7.28 10.97 0.40
CA LEU A 83 -6.20 10.03 0.69
C LEU A 83 -6.67 8.87 1.58
N PHE A 84 -7.55 9.15 2.55
CA PHE A 84 -8.14 8.12 3.38
C PHE A 84 -9.04 7.18 2.56
N ILE A 85 -9.85 7.71 1.64
CA ILE A 85 -10.65 6.89 0.71
C ILE A 85 -9.74 6.00 -0.14
N PHE A 86 -8.66 6.53 -0.69
CA PHE A 86 -7.70 5.75 -1.47
C PHE A 86 -7.01 4.68 -0.63
N TRP A 87 -6.66 4.98 0.62
CA TRP A 87 -6.13 3.99 1.56
C TRP A 87 -7.11 2.83 1.78
N ILE A 88 -8.42 3.13 1.98
CA ILE A 88 -9.47 2.12 2.10
C ILE A 88 -9.57 1.26 0.83
N ILE A 89 -9.54 1.86 -0.36
CA ILE A 89 -9.58 1.12 -1.64
C ILE A 89 -8.42 0.14 -1.74
N GLY A 90 -7.21 0.59 -1.41
CA GLY A 90 -6.01 -0.26 -1.39
C GLY A 90 -6.12 -1.41 -0.39
N LEU A 91 -6.59 -1.12 0.82
CA LEU A 91 -6.81 -2.12 1.88
C LEU A 91 -7.87 -3.16 1.48
N ILE A 92 -9.00 -2.74 0.90
CA ILE A 92 -10.03 -3.67 0.40
C ILE A 92 -9.45 -4.56 -0.71
N GLY A 93 -8.63 -4.00 -1.60
CA GLY A 93 -7.87 -4.77 -2.59
C GLY A 93 -7.01 -5.85 -1.93
N ALA A 94 -6.24 -5.47 -0.90
CA ALA A 94 -5.38 -6.40 -0.18
C ALA A 94 -6.16 -7.53 0.53
N ILE A 95 -7.25 -7.18 1.21
CA ILE A 95 -8.17 -8.16 1.84
C ILE A 95 -8.76 -9.11 0.80
N GLY A 96 -9.09 -8.58 -0.38
CA GLY A 96 -9.61 -9.33 -1.52
C GLY A 96 -8.55 -10.16 -2.28
N GLY A 97 -7.27 -10.02 -1.95
CA GLY A 97 -6.18 -10.65 -2.71
C GLY A 97 -6.03 -10.10 -4.13
N LYS A 98 -6.42 -8.84 -4.37
CA LYS A 98 -6.40 -8.17 -5.67
C LYS A 98 -5.44 -6.98 -5.65
N THR A 99 -4.66 -6.82 -6.71
CA THR A 99 -3.82 -5.65 -6.94
C THR A 99 -4.65 -4.47 -7.45
N THR A 100 -5.49 -3.90 -6.58
CA THR A 100 -6.33 -2.75 -6.89
C THR A 100 -5.53 -1.45 -6.78
N ALA A 101 -5.26 -0.80 -7.92
CA ALA A 101 -4.59 0.49 -7.94
C ALA A 101 -5.55 1.58 -7.45
N VAL A 102 -5.07 2.51 -6.63
CA VAL A 102 -5.89 3.65 -6.22
C VAL A 102 -6.12 4.58 -7.43
N PRO A 103 -7.31 5.20 -7.54
CA PRO A 103 -7.59 6.09 -8.67
C PRO A 103 -6.58 7.22 -8.80
N VAL A 104 -6.34 7.67 -10.03
CA VAL A 104 -5.49 8.83 -10.41
C VAL A 104 -3.98 8.62 -10.16
N LEU A 105 -3.60 8.13 -8.98
CA LEU A 105 -2.20 8.07 -8.53
C LEU A 105 -1.62 6.66 -8.49
N GLY A 106 -2.46 5.62 -8.50
CA GLY A 106 -2.01 4.25 -8.25
C GLY A 106 -0.98 3.74 -9.25
N ASP A 107 -1.15 4.03 -10.53
CA ASP A 107 -0.17 3.65 -11.56
C ASP A 107 1.12 4.47 -11.46
N MET A 108 1.02 5.73 -11.04
CA MET A 108 2.18 6.59 -10.79
C MET A 108 3.01 6.02 -9.64
N PHE A 109 2.36 5.54 -8.57
CA PHE A 109 3.04 4.88 -7.45
C PHE A 109 3.78 3.61 -7.88
N GLN A 110 3.18 2.79 -8.76
CA GLN A 110 3.87 1.62 -9.29
C GLN A 110 5.13 1.99 -10.09
N ASN A 111 5.08 3.08 -10.85
CA ASN A 111 6.21 3.56 -11.64
C ASN A 111 7.30 4.21 -10.77
N TRP A 112 6.92 5.06 -9.82
CA TRP A 112 7.86 5.76 -8.92
C TRP A 112 8.63 4.78 -8.04
N PHE A 113 7.96 3.73 -7.56
CA PHE A 113 8.52 2.78 -6.61
C PHE A 113 8.83 1.41 -7.25
N LYS A 114 9.05 1.37 -8.57
CA LYS A 114 9.36 0.13 -9.32
C LYS A 114 10.58 -0.64 -8.82
N GLY A 115 11.49 0.03 -8.10
CA GLY A 115 12.66 -0.58 -7.47
C GLY A 115 12.36 -1.41 -6.21
N ILE A 116 11.15 -1.34 -5.66
CA ILE A 116 10.72 -2.20 -4.54
C ILE A 116 10.36 -3.57 -5.11
N GLN A 117 11.19 -4.60 -4.85
CA GLN A 117 11.01 -5.99 -5.29
C GLN A 117 11.14 -6.97 -4.13
#